data_AF-A0A257QMK4-F1
#
_entry.id   AF-A0A257QMK4-F1
#
_cell.length_a   1.000
_cell.length_b   1.000
_cell.length_c   1.000
_cell.angle_alpha   90.00
_cell.angle_beta   90.00
_cell.angle_gamma   90.00
#
_symmetry.space_group_name_H-M   'P 1'
#
loop_
_entity.id
_entity.type
_entity.pdbx_description
1 polymer ?
#
loop_
_entity_poly.entity_id
_entity_poly.type
_entity_poly.pdbx_seq_one_letter_code
_entity_poly.pdbx_strand_id
1 'polypeptide(L)'
;MSAERPHVRIGKGSVVAKMVCLKLEQVHGQKGGTIRLSPVTGNSLENKEFWRYTPSGTFEFNSINPAAFEYFRLGEEYRVVITHVPEVERLRGELEFLEAEIVSLREKGETLGAWRVGSPEQVAREISEREKLAAPLRDAIRRMEGGTFPA
;
A
#
# COMPACT_ATOMS: atom_id res chain seq x y z
N MET A 1 -17.33 14.63 32.24
CA MET A 1 -16.41 14.78 31.09
C MET A 1 -16.05 13.38 30.62
N SER A 2 -16.81 12.84 29.65
CA SER A 2 -16.57 11.50 29.10
C SER A 2 -15.67 11.66 27.90
N ALA A 3 -14.45 11.11 27.97
CA ALA A 3 -13.50 11.11 26.88
C ALA A 3 -14.14 10.55 25.61
N GLU A 4 -14.02 11.30 24.52
CA GLU A 4 -14.37 10.85 23.16
C GLU A 4 -13.68 9.51 22.91
N ARG A 5 -14.49 8.47 22.63
CA ARG A 5 -13.96 7.20 22.14
C ARG A 5 -13.52 7.45 20.70
N PRO A 6 -12.28 7.11 20.32
CA PRO A 6 -11.85 7.25 18.95
C PRO A 6 -12.55 6.15 18.15
N HIS A 7 -13.72 6.47 17.59
CA HIS A 7 -14.15 5.82 16.37
C HIS A 7 -13.03 6.09 15.37
N VAL A 8 -12.17 5.10 15.16
CA VAL A 8 -11.12 5.18 14.15
C VAL A 8 -11.87 5.45 12.85
N ARG A 9 -11.82 6.70 12.36
CA ARG A 9 -12.32 7.08 11.04
C ARG A 9 -11.37 6.46 10.03
N ILE A 10 -11.45 5.16 9.89
CA ILE A 10 -10.84 4.44 8.79
C ILE A 10 -11.64 4.89 7.57
N GLY A 11 -10.94 5.39 6.55
CA GLY A 11 -11.55 6.07 5.41
C GLY A 11 -12.76 5.32 4.84
N LYS A 12 -13.73 6.06 4.31
CA LYS A 12 -14.94 5.49 3.66
C LYS A 12 -14.50 4.40 2.67
N GLY A 13 -14.93 3.15 2.89
CA GLY A 13 -14.58 2.01 2.02
C GLY A 13 -13.49 1.07 2.56
N SER A 14 -13.17 1.13 3.86
CA SER A 14 -12.19 0.23 4.47
C SER A 14 -12.82 -0.82 5.37
N VAL A 15 -12.21 -1.99 5.44
CA VAL A 15 -12.56 -3.11 6.33
C VAL A 15 -11.49 -3.28 7.39
N VAL A 16 -11.91 -3.58 8.61
CA VAL A 16 -11.04 -3.61 9.79
C VAL A 16 -11.21 -4.94 10.49
N ALA A 17 -10.11 -5.62 10.76
CA ALA A 17 -10.10 -6.91 11.44
C ALA A 17 -9.13 -6.89 12.61
N LYS A 18 -9.56 -7.43 13.75
CA LYS A 18 -8.68 -7.71 14.90
C LYS A 18 -8.14 -9.12 14.79
N MET A 19 -6.83 -9.26 14.77
CA MET A 19 -6.13 -10.50 14.46
C MET A 19 -5.10 -10.81 15.55
N VAL A 20 -4.90 -12.07 15.88
CA VAL A 20 -3.84 -12.55 16.77
C VAL A 20 -2.73 -13.20 15.95
N CYS A 21 -1.47 -12.93 16.29
CA CYS A 21 -0.34 -13.58 15.67
C CYS A 21 -0.17 -15.01 16.19
N LEU A 22 -0.39 -16.01 15.34
CA LEU A 22 -0.32 -17.42 15.70
C LEU A 22 0.94 -18.12 15.17
N LYS A 23 1.68 -17.49 14.26
CA LYS A 23 2.92 -18.06 13.73
C LYS A 23 3.92 -16.97 13.37
N LEU A 24 5.16 -17.19 13.81
CA LEU A 24 6.37 -16.50 13.35
C LEU A 24 7.39 -17.58 13.00
N GLU A 25 7.75 -17.67 11.73
CA GLU A 25 8.72 -18.64 11.24
C GLU A 25 9.84 -17.92 10.52
N GLN A 26 11.05 -17.97 11.07
CA GLN A 26 12.22 -17.36 10.45
C GLN A 26 12.76 -18.27 9.36
N VAL A 27 13.06 -17.70 8.18
CA VAL A 27 13.66 -18.47 7.10
C VAL A 27 15.17 -18.60 7.36
N HIS A 28 15.69 -19.83 7.30
CA HIS A 28 17.11 -20.07 7.57
C HIS A 28 18.01 -19.26 6.62
N GLY A 29 18.96 -18.51 7.19
CA GLY A 29 19.87 -17.65 6.43
C GLY A 29 19.30 -16.28 6.02
N GLN A 30 18.06 -15.95 6.39
CA GLN A 30 17.47 -14.62 6.19
C GLN A 30 17.12 -13.98 7.52
N LYS A 31 17.23 -12.66 7.60
CA LYS A 31 16.78 -11.90 8.79
C LYS A 31 15.25 -11.69 8.79
N GLY A 32 14.54 -12.25 7.80
CA GLY A 32 13.10 -12.17 7.62
C GLY A 32 12.40 -13.51 7.88
N GLY A 33 11.10 -13.53 7.69
CA GLY A 33 10.30 -14.73 7.96
C GLY A 33 8.83 -14.60 7.59
N THR A 34 8.09 -15.66 7.84
CA THR A 34 6.65 -15.77 7.64
C THR A 34 5.91 -15.37 8.91
N ILE A 35 4.93 -14.47 8.77
CA ILE A 35 4.00 -14.09 9.82
C ILE A 35 2.61 -14.61 9.47
N ARG A 36 1.92 -15.24 10.43
CA ARG A 36 0.52 -15.65 10.29
C ARG A 36 -0.36 -15.02 11.37
N LEU A 37 -1.41 -14.34 10.94
CA LEU A 37 -2.43 -13.74 11.79
C LEU A 37 -3.79 -14.42 11.57
N SER A 38 -4.49 -14.71 12.66
CA SER A 38 -5.83 -15.32 12.65
C SER A 38 -6.83 -14.44 13.41
N PRO A 39 -8.12 -14.43 13.03
CA PRO A 39 -9.09 -13.52 13.58
C PRO A 39 -9.33 -13.82 15.06
N VAL A 40 -9.46 -12.78 15.86
CA VAL A 40 -9.85 -12.94 17.27
C VAL A 40 -11.36 -13.18 17.33
N THR A 41 -11.74 -14.38 17.74
CA THR A 41 -13.14 -14.83 17.82
C THR A 41 -13.58 -14.86 19.29
N GLY A 42 -13.66 -13.69 19.93
CA GLY A 42 -13.99 -13.56 21.36
C GLY A 42 -15.29 -12.80 21.62
N ASN A 43 -15.91 -13.02 22.78
CA ASN A 43 -17.16 -12.38 23.22
C ASN A 43 -16.98 -10.95 23.79
N SER A 44 -16.02 -10.17 23.27
CA SER A 44 -15.87 -8.76 23.65
C SER A 44 -16.86 -7.88 22.92
N LEU A 45 -17.24 -6.74 23.52
CA LEU A 45 -18.07 -5.72 22.86
C LEU A 45 -17.41 -5.23 21.56
N GLU A 46 -16.09 -5.02 21.60
CA GLU A 46 -15.27 -4.66 20.44
C GLU A 46 -15.50 -5.66 19.29
N ASN A 47 -15.26 -6.96 19.51
CA ASN A 47 -15.39 -7.96 18.45
C ASN A 47 -16.82 -8.09 17.92
N LYS A 48 -17.85 -7.92 18.76
CA LYS A 48 -19.25 -7.98 18.32
C LYS A 48 -19.62 -6.86 17.34
N GLU A 49 -19.00 -5.69 17.47
CA GLU A 49 -19.19 -4.57 16.52
C GLU A 49 -18.47 -4.84 15.18
N PHE A 50 -17.28 -5.44 15.22
CA PHE A 50 -16.47 -5.68 14.00
C PHE A 50 -16.83 -6.96 13.25
N TRP A 51 -17.35 -8.00 13.92
CA TRP A 51 -17.59 -9.32 13.34
C TRP A 51 -18.54 -9.33 12.14
N ARG A 52 -19.50 -8.41 12.08
CA ARG A 52 -20.43 -8.30 10.93
C ARG A 52 -19.72 -7.97 9.61
N TYR A 53 -18.52 -7.41 9.67
CA TYR A 53 -17.75 -6.96 8.51
C TYR A 53 -16.36 -7.60 8.42
N THR A 54 -15.98 -8.44 9.40
CA THR A 54 -14.66 -9.05 9.44
C THR A 54 -14.65 -10.29 8.54
N PRO A 55 -13.81 -10.34 7.50
CA PRO A 55 -13.67 -11.55 6.69
C PRO A 55 -13.13 -12.69 7.55
N SER A 56 -13.80 -13.84 7.51
CA SER A 56 -13.25 -15.09 8.06
C SER A 56 -12.04 -15.51 7.22
N GLY A 57 -10.89 -15.77 7.84
CA GLY A 57 -9.70 -16.16 7.09
C GLY A 57 -8.41 -16.10 7.90
N THR A 58 -7.28 -16.20 7.22
CA THR A 58 -5.94 -16.04 7.80
C THR A 58 -5.18 -15.03 6.94
N PHE A 59 -4.48 -14.08 7.57
CA PHE A 59 -3.49 -13.26 6.86
C PHE A 59 -2.12 -13.91 7.05
N GLU A 60 -1.51 -14.28 5.94
CA GLU A 60 -0.14 -14.80 5.91
C GLU A 60 0.68 -13.98 4.92
N PHE A 61 1.86 -13.54 5.37
CA PHE A 61 2.78 -12.80 4.53
C PHE A 61 4.22 -13.05 4.96
N ASN A 62 5.14 -12.88 4.00
CA ASN A 62 6.58 -12.95 4.23
C ASN A 62 7.14 -11.54 4.34
N SER A 63 7.98 -11.30 5.34
CA SER A 63 8.76 -10.07 5.43
C SER A 63 10.22 -10.37 5.14
N ILE A 64 10.80 -9.68 4.17
CA ILE A 64 12.26 -9.64 3.96
C ILE A 64 12.93 -8.53 4.80
N ASN A 65 12.13 -7.61 5.36
CA ASN A 65 12.60 -6.56 6.24
C ASN A 65 12.67 -7.08 7.69
N PRO A 66 13.86 -7.18 8.29
CA PRO A 66 14.01 -7.69 9.66
C PRO A 66 13.26 -6.85 10.69
N ALA A 67 13.30 -5.52 10.58
CA ALA A 67 12.62 -4.64 11.52
C ALA A 67 11.10 -4.83 11.48
N ALA A 68 10.55 -5.10 10.29
CA ALA A 68 9.13 -5.40 10.14
C ALA A 68 8.78 -6.79 10.69
N PHE A 69 9.68 -7.78 10.60
CA PHE A 69 9.47 -9.10 11.18
C PHE A 69 9.52 -9.07 12.72
N GLU A 70 10.52 -8.39 13.29
CA GLU A 70 10.71 -8.23 14.74
C GLU A 70 9.60 -7.44 15.43
N TYR A 71 8.83 -6.66 14.69
CA TYR A 71 7.64 -5.98 15.19
C TYR A 71 6.55 -6.95 15.66
N PHE A 72 6.42 -8.11 15.01
CA PHE A 72 5.39 -9.08 15.34
C PHE A 72 5.83 -10.00 16.49
N ARG A 73 4.88 -10.31 17.37
CA ARG A 73 5.09 -11.15 18.55
C ARG A 73 4.00 -12.21 18.61
N LEU A 74 4.40 -13.44 18.90
CA LEU A 74 3.49 -14.57 19.02
C LEU A 74 2.49 -14.33 20.15
N GLY A 75 1.21 -14.57 19.88
CA GLY A 75 0.11 -14.41 20.84
C GLY A 75 -0.42 -12.97 20.97
N GLU A 76 0.27 -11.97 20.42
CA GLU A 76 -0.18 -10.58 20.48
C GLU A 76 -1.27 -10.27 19.43
N GLU A 77 -2.08 -9.26 19.73
CA GLU A 77 -3.19 -8.81 18.90
C GLU A 77 -2.81 -7.58 18.05
N TYR A 78 -3.27 -7.57 16.81
CA TYR A 78 -3.00 -6.54 15.79
C TYR A 78 -4.30 -6.14 15.10
N ARG A 79 -4.34 -4.91 14.59
CA ARG A 79 -5.40 -4.45 13.68
C ARG A 79 -4.90 -4.53 12.25
N VAL A 80 -5.67 -5.21 11.40
CA VAL A 80 -5.50 -5.20 9.96
C VAL A 80 -6.55 -4.28 9.37
N VAL A 81 -6.11 -3.35 8.53
CA VAL A 81 -6.98 -2.43 7.79
C VAL A 81 -6.78 -2.72 6.31
N ILE A 82 -7.88 -3.03 5.62
CA ILE A 82 -7.92 -3.28 4.19
C ILE A 82 -8.72 -2.15 3.57
N THR A 83 -8.06 -1.35 2.75
CA THR A 83 -8.69 -0.25 2.04
C THR A 83 -8.72 -0.59 0.57
N HIS A 84 -9.89 -0.49 -0.06
CA HIS A 84 -9.97 -0.56 -1.51
C HIS A 84 -9.26 0.67 -2.08
N VAL A 85 -8.24 0.45 -2.91
CA VAL A 85 -7.53 1.53 -3.62
C VAL A 85 -8.32 1.83 -4.90
N PRO A 86 -8.98 3.00 -5.01
CA PRO A 86 -9.67 3.38 -6.23
C PRO A 86 -8.70 3.44 -7.40
N GLU A 87 -9.18 3.11 -8.60
CA GLU A 87 -8.33 3.11 -9.79
C GLU A 87 -7.69 4.49 -10.05
N VAL A 88 -8.40 5.59 -9.78
CA VAL A 88 -7.82 6.95 -9.88
C VAL A 88 -6.61 7.15 -8.95
N GLU A 89 -6.63 6.55 -7.75
CA GLU A 89 -5.51 6.63 -6.81
C GLU A 89 -4.32 5.78 -7.28
N ARG A 90 -4.58 4.59 -7.83
CA ARG A 90 -3.56 3.77 -8.48
C ARG A 90 -2.87 4.53 -9.62
N LEU A 91 -3.67 5.12 -10.51
CA LEU A 91 -3.16 5.88 -11.67
C LEU A 91 -2.37 7.12 -11.23
N ARG A 92 -2.79 7.79 -10.15
CA ARG A 92 -2.03 8.91 -9.56
C ARG A 92 -0.66 8.46 -9.08
N GLY A 93 -0.56 7.34 -8.36
CA GLY A 93 0.73 6.81 -7.94
C GLY A 93 1.67 6.45 -9.10
N GLU A 94 1.13 5.87 -10.17
CA GLU A 94 1.90 5.59 -11.40
C GLU A 94 2.37 6.87 -12.09
N LEU A 95 1.50 7.89 -12.16
CA LEU A 95 1.85 9.18 -12.73
C LEU A 95 2.93 9.90 -11.91
N GLU A 96 2.77 9.96 -10.59
CA GLU A 96 3.74 10.57 -9.67
C GLU A 96 5.13 9.93 -9.81
N PHE A 97 5.19 8.60 -9.95
CA PHE A 97 6.45 7.91 -10.19
C PHE A 97 7.10 8.34 -11.51
N LEU A 98 6.33 8.36 -12.61
CA LEU A 98 6.84 8.78 -13.91
C LEU A 98 7.30 10.25 -13.91
N GLU A 99 6.56 11.12 -13.23
CA GLU A 99 6.91 12.54 -13.12
C GLU A 99 8.18 12.74 -12.28
N ALA A 100 8.31 12.03 -11.15
CA ALA A 100 9.53 12.05 -10.35
C ALA A 100 10.75 11.50 -11.13
N GLU A 101 10.54 10.47 -11.94
CA GLU A 101 11.56 9.89 -12.81
C GLU A 101 12.01 10.89 -13.90
N ILE A 102 11.06 11.60 -14.52
CA ILE A 102 11.36 12.67 -15.49
C ILE A 102 12.16 13.79 -14.83
N VAL A 103 11.79 14.21 -13.61
CA VAL A 103 12.53 15.24 -12.86
C VAL A 103 13.96 14.76 -12.56
N SER A 104 14.13 13.52 -12.09
CA SER A 104 15.46 12.95 -11.83
C SER A 104 16.33 12.94 -13.09
N LEU A 105 15.77 12.53 -14.23
CA LEU A 105 16.49 12.55 -15.51
C LEU A 105 16.87 13.96 -15.95
N ARG A 106 16.00 14.96 -15.75
CA ARG A 106 16.29 16.37 -16.10
C ARG A 106 17.37 16.98 -15.22
N GLU A 107 17.34 16.70 -13.92
CA GLU A 107 18.24 17.34 -12.95
C GLU A 107 19.59 16.63 -12.84
N LYS A 108 19.57 15.29 -12.90
CA LYS A 108 20.74 14.46 -12.58
C LYS A 108 21.24 13.66 -13.79
N GLY A 109 20.42 13.48 -14.82
CA GLY A 109 20.72 12.55 -15.91
C GLY A 109 20.67 11.08 -15.46
N GLU A 110 19.94 10.79 -14.38
CA GLU A 110 19.87 9.46 -13.76
C GLU A 110 18.41 9.07 -13.48
N THR A 111 18.11 7.78 -13.61
CA THR A 111 16.83 7.20 -13.19
C THR A 111 16.72 7.16 -11.66
N LEU A 112 15.51 7.01 -11.10
CA LEU A 112 15.33 6.80 -9.66
C LEU A 112 15.95 5.48 -9.16
N GLY A 113 16.24 4.54 -10.07
CA GLY A 113 17.05 3.35 -9.82
C GLY A 113 18.56 3.61 -9.76
N ALA A 114 19.00 4.88 -9.76
CA ALA A 114 20.40 5.32 -9.79
C ALA A 114 21.19 4.81 -11.02
N TRP A 115 20.50 4.50 -12.11
CA TRP A 115 21.15 4.17 -13.37
C TRP A 115 21.47 5.44 -14.15
N ARG A 116 22.76 5.69 -14.40
CA ARG A 116 23.22 6.84 -15.17
C ARG A 116 22.90 6.66 -16.63
N VAL A 117 22.21 7.65 -17.20
CA VAL A 117 21.97 7.72 -18.63
C VAL A 117 23.18 8.40 -19.28
N GLY A 118 23.82 7.71 -20.22
CA GLY A 118 25.19 8.01 -20.65
C GLY A 118 25.36 9.34 -21.40
N SER A 119 24.44 9.68 -22.31
CA SER A 119 24.52 10.92 -23.11
C SER A 119 23.29 11.82 -22.95
N PRO A 120 23.42 13.15 -23.18
CA PRO A 120 22.28 14.06 -23.16
C PRO A 120 21.16 13.67 -24.13
N GLU A 121 21.50 13.09 -25.29
CA GLU A 121 20.53 12.59 -26.27
C GLU A 121 19.76 11.38 -25.73
N GLN A 122 20.44 10.48 -25.02
CA GLN A 122 19.81 9.37 -24.34
C GLN A 122 18.90 9.87 -23.22
N VAL A 123 19.34 10.84 -22.41
CA VAL A 123 18.50 11.47 -21.37
C VAL A 123 17.23 12.05 -21.98
N ALA A 124 17.35 12.80 -23.09
CA ALA A 124 16.20 13.38 -23.78
C ALA A 124 15.24 12.31 -24.31
N ARG A 125 15.77 11.20 -24.85
CA ARG A 125 14.95 10.05 -25.29
C ARG A 125 14.19 9.42 -24.13
N GLU A 126 14.87 9.12 -23.03
CA GLU A 126 14.27 8.53 -21.83
C GLU A 126 13.16 9.42 -21.25
N ILE A 127 13.40 10.75 -21.20
CA ILE A 127 12.38 11.73 -20.80
C ILE A 127 11.19 11.68 -21.76
N SER A 128 11.43 11.66 -23.07
CA SER A 128 10.36 11.60 -24.08
C SER A 128 9.50 10.34 -23.94
N GLU A 129 10.12 9.18 -23.67
CA GLU A 129 9.42 7.93 -23.44
C GLU A 129 8.53 7.98 -22.20
N ARG A 130 9.02 8.54 -21.10
CA ARG A 130 8.24 8.69 -19.86
C ARG A 130 7.11 9.69 -20.01
N GLU A 131 7.31 10.79 -20.74
CA GLU A 131 6.22 11.74 -21.05
C GLU A 131 5.13 11.09 -21.90
N LYS A 132 5.48 10.21 -22.86
CA LYS A 132 4.51 9.44 -23.64
C LYS A 132 3.68 8.48 -22.77
N LEU A 133 4.27 7.94 -21.70
CA LEU A 133 3.58 7.08 -20.74
C LEU A 133 2.72 7.91 -19.75
N ALA A 134 3.20 9.08 -19.32
CA ALA A 134 2.51 9.95 -18.37
C ALA A 134 1.27 10.63 -18.98
N ALA A 135 1.32 11.03 -20.25
CA ALA A 135 0.23 11.71 -20.95
C ALA A 135 -1.13 10.98 -20.85
N PRO A 136 -1.27 9.69 -21.22
CA PRO A 136 -2.54 8.99 -21.11
C PRO A 136 -3.02 8.81 -19.67
N LEU A 137 -2.11 8.75 -18.68
CA LEU A 137 -2.47 8.67 -17.26
C LEU A 137 -3.09 9.99 -16.78
N ARG A 138 -2.49 11.14 -17.14
CA ARG A 138 -3.05 12.48 -16.85
C ARG A 138 -4.46 12.61 -17.43
N ASP A 139 -4.66 12.18 -18.67
CA ASP A 139 -5.96 12.23 -19.34
C ASP A 139 -6.98 11.27 -18.70
N ALA A 140 -6.56 10.07 -18.28
CA ALA A 140 -7.42 9.13 -17.58
C ALA A 140 -7.87 9.67 -16.21
N ILE A 141 -6.93 10.17 -15.40
CA ILE A 141 -7.21 10.77 -14.09
C ILE A 141 -8.19 11.94 -14.25
N ARG A 142 -7.91 12.85 -15.19
CA ARG A 142 -8.79 13.99 -15.48
C ARG A 142 -10.21 13.56 -15.86
N ARG A 143 -10.37 12.52 -16.68
CA ARG A 143 -11.68 11.97 -17.05
C ARG A 143 -12.43 11.37 -15.85
N MET A 144 -11.72 10.65 -14.99
CA MET A 144 -12.31 10.02 -13.80
C MET A 144 -12.74 11.06 -12.76
N GLU A 145 -12.02 12.17 -12.65
CA GLU A 145 -12.32 13.26 -11.70
C GLU A 145 -13.35 14.26 -12.22
N GLY A 146 -13.42 14.44 -13.55
CA GLY A 146 -14.30 15.40 -14.22
C GLY A 146 -15.76 14.95 -14.40
N GLY A 147 -16.08 13.66 -14.21
CA GLY A 147 -17.44 13.15 -14.09
C GLY A 147 -18.33 13.26 -15.34
N THR A 148 -18.34 12.22 -16.17
CA THR A 148 -19.57 11.66 -16.78
C THR A 148 -19.38 10.17 -17.02
N PHE A 149 -19.84 9.34 -16.09
CA PHE A 149 -20.16 7.95 -16.41
C PHE A 149 -21.52 7.96 -17.15
N PRO A 150 -21.63 7.39 -18.36
CA PRO A 150 -22.95 7.02 -18.87
C PRO A 150 -23.54 5.93 -17.97
N ALA A 151 -24.79 6.13 -17.56
CA ALA A 151 -25.59 5.22 -16.75
C ALA A 151 -25.82 3.87 -17.45
#